data_AF-A0A6S7IAA4-F1
#
_entry.id   AF-A0A6S7IAA4-F1
#
_cell.length_a   1.000
_cell.length_b   1.000
_cell.length_c   1.000
_cell.angle_alpha   90.00
_cell.angle_beta   90.00
_cell.angle_gamma   90.00
#
_symmetry.space_group_name_H-M   'P 1'
#
loop_
_entity.id
_entity.type
_entity.pdbx_description
1 polymer ?
#
loop_
_entity_poly.entity_id
_entity_poly.type
_entity_poly.pdbx_seq_one_letter_code
_entity_poly.pdbx_strand_id
1 'polypeptide(L)'
;MARYEIRNLVITVLQQEQMEKGQLVTHGRIQVQESGLCLDVQSGSLGPRLADNVRIYNCEDNPDQYFGFYENGEIVNEKSRMCLNVAGFDGRGNIDMYACDYFDDQRWYRPTQLCDGDYCSFLNKKSGDCLNVHGTKATSNLDVYSHSCTGERDQRFKFVTGTWVTPTASWSLVGCNENGEVTQSISNTIRYSKSISESTAIEIGAEIEAGYAFGSVTVSTTFSYSLAQEWTESQEQSEEITFTCQVYDNDQPFLRGCMWQLKLTTEETTNDDELVWKPQIVKCTSGNTAPTCPPFTRCQDTACTMCESTVFGKMKRKHNAKRSFWKKVSKTLKS
;
A
#
# COMPACT_ATOMS: atom_id res chain seq x y z
N MET A 1 -16.55 -18.52 -12.41
CA MET A 1 -16.51 -17.42 -13.40
C MET A 1 -16.80 -16.07 -12.77
N ALA A 2 -17.98 -15.80 -12.18
CA ALA A 2 -18.31 -14.48 -11.62
C ALA A 2 -17.34 -13.95 -10.52
N ARG A 3 -16.88 -14.78 -9.58
CA ARG A 3 -15.89 -14.35 -8.55
C ARG A 3 -14.51 -14.01 -9.14
N TYR A 4 -14.10 -14.70 -10.20
CA TYR A 4 -12.81 -14.48 -10.87
C TYR A 4 -12.85 -13.21 -11.73
N GLU A 5 -13.95 -12.96 -12.44
CA GLU A 5 -14.16 -11.72 -13.20
C GLU A 5 -14.25 -10.49 -12.27
N ILE A 6 -14.92 -10.61 -11.12
CA ILE A 6 -14.98 -9.54 -10.12
C ILE A 6 -13.60 -9.27 -9.52
N ARG A 7 -12.82 -10.30 -9.13
CA ARG A 7 -11.44 -10.12 -8.64
C ARG A 7 -10.55 -9.42 -9.68
N ASN A 8 -10.60 -9.83 -10.94
CA ASN A 8 -9.83 -9.18 -12.01
C ASN A 8 -10.25 -7.72 -12.25
N LEU A 9 -11.53 -7.40 -12.12
CA LEU A 9 -12.03 -6.03 -12.25
C LEU A 9 -11.56 -5.16 -11.07
N VAL A 10 -11.60 -5.69 -9.84
CA VAL A 10 -11.10 -5.02 -8.62
C VAL A 10 -9.61 -4.75 -8.72
N ILE A 11 -8.80 -5.74 -9.12
CA ILE A 11 -7.37 -5.57 -9.38
C ILE A 11 -7.14 -4.45 -10.41
N THR A 12 -7.91 -4.42 -11.49
CA THR A 12 -7.77 -3.37 -12.53
C THR A 12 -8.08 -1.96 -12.01
N VAL A 13 -9.09 -1.80 -11.15
CA VAL A 13 -9.45 -0.50 -10.56
C VAL A 13 -8.41 -0.05 -9.52
N LEU A 14 -7.99 -0.95 -8.63
CA LEU A 14 -6.96 -0.70 -7.63
C LEU A 14 -5.63 -0.32 -8.30
N GLN A 15 -5.25 -1.00 -9.39
CA GLN A 15 -4.08 -0.64 -10.18
C GLN A 15 -4.21 0.74 -10.84
N GLN A 16 -5.41 1.18 -11.24
CA GLN A 16 -5.64 2.54 -11.73
C GLN A 16 -5.48 3.60 -10.66
N GLU A 17 -5.97 3.35 -9.44
CA GLU A 17 -5.76 4.26 -8.30
C GLU A 17 -4.27 4.39 -7.97
N GLN A 18 -3.52 3.27 -7.97
CA GLN A 18 -2.09 3.34 -7.73
C GLN A 18 -1.33 4.08 -8.84
N MET A 19 -1.76 3.96 -10.10
CA MET A 19 -1.17 4.77 -11.18
C MET A 19 -1.44 6.28 -11.01
N GLU A 20 -2.51 6.68 -10.32
CA GLU A 20 -2.78 8.09 -10.01
C GLU A 20 -1.99 8.58 -8.77
N LYS A 21 -1.67 7.67 -7.83
CA LYS A 21 -0.83 7.94 -6.65
C LYS A 21 0.67 7.99 -6.94
N GLY A 22 1.14 7.09 -7.81
CA GLY A 22 2.57 6.88 -8.05
C GLY A 22 3.21 6.03 -6.95
N GLN A 23 4.51 6.17 -6.77
CA GLN A 23 5.25 5.39 -5.78
C GLN A 23 4.92 5.83 -4.34
N LEU A 24 4.86 4.88 -3.40
CA LEU A 24 4.91 5.16 -1.96
C LEU A 24 6.34 5.63 -1.62
N VAL A 25 6.48 6.91 -1.29
CA VAL A 25 7.78 7.56 -1.07
C VAL A 25 8.32 7.25 0.33
N THR A 26 7.44 7.26 1.32
CA THR A 26 7.74 6.95 2.72
C THR A 26 6.44 6.62 3.44
N HIS A 27 6.51 5.87 4.54
CA HIS A 27 5.36 5.57 5.37
C HIS A 27 5.74 5.56 6.86
N GLY A 28 4.76 5.32 7.72
CA GLY A 28 4.92 5.23 9.16
C GLY A 28 4.18 6.33 9.90
N ARG A 29 4.61 6.62 11.12
CA ARG A 29 4.01 7.67 11.96
C ARG A 29 4.59 9.02 11.60
N ILE A 30 3.79 10.08 11.65
CA ILE A 30 4.26 11.44 11.36
C ILE A 30 4.50 12.18 12.68
N GLN A 31 5.75 12.43 13.04
CA GLN A 31 6.11 13.13 14.29
C GLN A 31 6.38 14.61 14.07
N VAL A 32 5.81 15.48 14.92
CA VAL A 32 6.12 16.92 14.95
C VAL A 32 7.44 17.19 15.67
N GLN A 33 8.24 18.12 15.15
CA GLN A 33 9.59 18.40 15.66
C GLN A 33 9.60 19.07 17.04
N GLU A 34 8.61 19.90 17.33
CA GLU A 34 8.56 20.67 18.59
C GLU A 34 8.43 19.75 19.81
N SER A 35 7.50 18.78 19.79
CA SER A 35 7.18 17.95 20.95
C SER A 35 7.53 16.47 20.79
N GLY A 36 7.84 16.01 19.58
CA GLY A 36 8.03 14.58 19.28
C GLY A 36 6.75 13.75 19.30
N LEU A 37 5.59 14.39 19.46
CA LEU A 37 4.28 13.77 19.39
C LEU A 37 3.88 13.45 17.94
N CYS A 38 2.87 12.61 17.78
CA CYS A 38 2.47 12.07 16.49
C CYS A 38 1.20 12.73 15.96
N LEU A 39 1.11 12.85 14.63
CA LEU A 39 -0.12 13.12 13.91
C LEU A 39 -1.09 11.98 14.16
N ASP A 40 -2.29 12.32 14.60
CA ASP A 40 -3.27 11.41 15.15
C ASP A 40 -4.64 11.76 14.58
N VAL A 41 -5.30 10.78 13.98
CA VAL A 41 -6.71 10.97 13.63
C VAL A 41 -7.51 10.72 14.90
N GLN A 42 -8.35 11.67 15.27
CA GLN A 42 -9.25 11.57 16.42
C GLN A 42 -10.39 10.59 16.12
N SER A 43 -10.04 9.31 16.05
CA SER A 43 -10.91 8.21 15.69
C SER A 43 -11.19 7.31 16.89
N GLY A 44 -12.26 6.52 16.82
CA GLY A 44 -12.50 5.45 17.78
C GLY A 44 -11.67 4.20 17.43
N SER A 45 -11.77 3.15 18.25
CA SER A 45 -11.04 1.87 18.08
C SER A 45 -11.32 1.09 16.78
N LEU A 46 -12.08 1.65 15.84
CA LEU A 46 -12.42 1.07 14.54
C LEU A 46 -11.62 1.71 13.39
N GLY A 47 -10.70 2.62 13.71
CA GLY A 47 -9.90 3.37 12.76
C GLY A 47 -10.59 4.62 12.21
N PRO A 48 -9.88 5.41 11.39
CA PRO A 48 -10.36 6.69 10.86
C PRO A 48 -11.66 6.56 10.06
N ARG A 49 -12.55 7.54 10.22
CA ARG A 49 -13.81 7.69 9.48
C ARG A 49 -13.85 9.01 8.73
N LEU A 50 -14.79 9.10 7.80
CA LEU A 50 -14.99 10.30 7.00
C LEU A 50 -15.22 11.52 7.89
N ALA A 51 -14.43 12.57 7.66
CA ALA A 51 -14.40 13.82 8.41
C ALA A 51 -13.93 13.72 9.87
N ASP A 52 -13.28 12.62 10.27
CA ASP A 52 -12.59 12.58 11.55
C ASP A 52 -11.47 13.62 11.58
N ASN A 53 -11.37 14.33 12.70
CA ASN A 53 -10.41 15.41 12.87
C ASN A 53 -8.97 14.90 13.01
N VAL A 54 -7.99 15.70 12.62
CA VAL A 54 -6.58 15.39 12.85
C VAL A 54 -5.99 16.31 13.91
N ARG A 55 -5.26 15.73 14.85
CA ARG A 55 -4.63 16.42 15.98
C ARG A 55 -3.20 15.90 16.19
N ILE A 56 -2.52 16.50 17.16
CA ILE A 56 -1.28 15.96 17.72
C ILE A 56 -1.59 15.19 18.99
N TYR A 57 -1.08 13.97 19.11
CA TYR A 57 -1.29 13.11 20.28
C TYR A 57 -0.05 12.29 20.63
N ASN A 58 -0.12 11.55 21.73
CA ASN A 58 0.94 10.61 22.09
C ASN A 58 1.17 9.64 20.93
N CYS A 59 2.45 9.36 20.63
CA CYS A 59 2.77 8.33 19.66
C CYS A 59 2.36 6.98 20.22
N GLU A 60 1.40 6.36 19.55
CA GLU A 60 0.81 5.08 19.94
C GLU A 60 1.06 4.05 18.84
N ASP A 61 0.75 2.79 19.14
CA ASP A 61 0.77 1.71 18.16
C ASP A 61 -0.65 1.44 17.63
N ASN A 62 -1.33 2.52 17.22
CA ASN A 62 -2.70 2.49 16.73
C ASN A 62 -2.74 2.73 15.21
N PRO A 63 -3.57 1.99 14.44
CA PRO A 63 -3.70 2.11 12.98
C PRO A 63 -3.99 3.52 12.45
N ASP A 64 -4.57 4.40 13.25
CA ASP A 64 -4.93 5.76 12.90
C ASP A 64 -3.74 6.74 12.89
N GLN A 65 -2.57 6.34 13.38
CA GLN A 65 -1.33 7.13 13.32
C GLN A 65 -0.39 6.71 12.19
N TYR A 66 -0.71 5.67 11.42
CA TYR A 66 0.11 5.20 10.30
C TYR A 66 -0.35 5.82 8.98
N PHE A 67 0.59 6.48 8.30
CA PHE A 67 0.34 7.16 7.03
C PHE A 67 1.38 6.77 5.98
N GLY A 68 0.98 6.84 4.71
CA GLY A 68 1.84 6.74 3.55
C GLY A 68 1.85 8.05 2.77
N PHE A 69 3.03 8.49 2.33
CA PHE A 69 3.19 9.65 1.46
C PHE A 69 3.53 9.21 0.04
N TYR A 70 2.71 9.62 -0.91
CA TYR A 70 2.79 9.20 -2.30
C TYR A 70 3.42 10.26 -3.20
N GLU A 71 3.97 9.83 -4.34
CA GLU A 71 4.62 10.69 -5.33
C GLU A 71 3.71 11.82 -5.84
N ASN A 72 2.40 11.57 -5.96
CA ASN A 72 1.43 12.58 -6.34
C ASN A 72 1.20 13.67 -5.26
N GLY A 73 1.71 13.46 -4.03
CA GLY A 73 1.61 14.35 -2.88
C GLY A 73 0.51 13.98 -1.89
N GLU A 74 -0.28 12.94 -2.11
CA GLU A 74 -1.27 12.50 -1.13
C GLU A 74 -0.56 11.90 0.11
N ILE A 75 -1.06 12.29 1.28
CA ILE A 75 -0.74 11.62 2.56
C ILE A 75 -1.98 10.81 2.90
N VAL A 76 -1.85 9.50 2.99
CA VAL A 76 -2.99 8.56 3.12
C VAL A 76 -2.85 7.81 4.42
N ASN A 77 -3.90 7.74 5.23
CA ASN A 77 -3.88 6.84 6.38
C ASN A 77 -3.93 5.38 5.91
N GLU A 78 -2.99 4.56 6.40
CA GLU A 78 -2.77 3.21 5.86
C GLU A 78 -3.94 2.25 6.14
N LYS A 79 -4.66 2.46 7.24
CA LYS A 79 -5.83 1.63 7.60
C LYS A 79 -7.07 1.97 6.79
N SER A 80 -7.45 3.25 6.80
CA SER A 80 -8.71 3.71 6.21
C SER A 80 -8.62 3.98 4.71
N ARG A 81 -7.39 4.13 4.18
CA ARG A 81 -7.10 4.55 2.81
C ARG A 81 -7.66 5.93 2.45
N MET A 82 -8.00 6.74 3.45
CA MET A 82 -8.42 8.13 3.31
C MET A 82 -7.22 9.08 3.28
N CYS A 83 -7.41 10.24 2.65
CA CYS A 83 -6.39 11.25 2.48
C CYS A 83 -6.43 12.30 3.59
N LEU A 84 -5.26 12.81 3.96
CA LEU A 84 -5.07 13.98 4.81
C LEU A 84 -5.55 15.22 4.04
N ASN A 85 -6.73 15.70 4.41
CA ASN A 85 -7.51 16.67 3.67
C ASN A 85 -7.54 18.01 4.38
N VAL A 86 -7.50 19.11 3.62
CA VAL A 86 -7.88 20.42 4.15
C VAL A 86 -9.38 20.60 3.94
N ALA A 87 -10.14 20.81 5.01
CA ALA A 87 -11.59 20.97 4.92
C ALA A 87 -11.97 22.10 3.93
N GLY A 88 -12.72 21.78 2.88
CA GLY A 88 -13.04 22.70 1.79
C GLY A 88 -12.31 22.33 0.50
N PHE A 89 -11.98 23.33 -0.33
CA PHE A 89 -11.27 23.13 -1.62
C PHE A 89 -10.24 24.23 -1.92
N ASP A 90 -10.05 25.19 -1.02
CA ASP A 90 -9.14 26.32 -1.20
C ASP A 90 -7.77 26.08 -0.53
N GLY A 91 -7.61 24.93 0.12
CA GLY A 91 -6.40 24.54 0.84
C GLY A 91 -6.19 25.32 2.14
N ARG A 92 -7.23 25.95 2.71
CA ARG A 92 -7.16 26.72 3.96
C ARG A 92 -8.22 26.27 4.96
N GLY A 93 -7.78 25.97 6.18
CA GLY A 93 -8.65 25.52 7.26
C GLY A 93 -8.15 24.25 7.93
N ASN A 94 -9.08 23.61 8.64
CA ASN A 94 -8.87 22.42 9.45
C ASN A 94 -8.33 21.24 8.63
N ILE A 95 -7.52 20.37 9.25
CA ILE A 95 -7.14 19.09 8.65
C ILE A 95 -8.05 17.97 9.16
N ASP A 96 -8.65 17.23 8.25
CA ASP A 96 -9.47 16.06 8.54
C ASP A 96 -9.11 14.88 7.64
N MET A 97 -9.73 13.73 7.90
CA MET A 97 -9.65 12.56 7.04
C MET A 97 -10.80 12.56 6.05
N TYR A 98 -10.51 12.52 4.76
CA TYR A 98 -11.54 12.49 3.72
C TYR A 98 -11.25 11.47 2.63
N ALA A 99 -12.30 11.10 1.87
CA ALA A 99 -12.11 10.28 0.69
C ALA A 99 -11.14 10.96 -0.27
N CYS A 100 -10.13 10.21 -0.74
CA CYS A 100 -9.17 10.70 -1.71
C CYS A 100 -9.89 11.06 -3.02
N ASP A 101 -9.94 12.36 -3.34
CA ASP A 101 -10.67 12.87 -4.49
C ASP A 101 -9.76 13.57 -5.53
N TYR A 102 -8.45 13.50 -5.29
CA TYR A 102 -7.38 13.93 -6.19
C TYR A 102 -7.33 15.44 -6.45
N PHE A 103 -7.99 16.26 -5.62
CA PHE A 103 -7.84 17.71 -5.66
C PHE A 103 -6.54 18.17 -4.97
N ASP A 104 -6.06 19.36 -5.33
CA ASP A 104 -4.77 19.87 -4.86
C ASP A 104 -4.79 20.29 -3.38
N ASP A 105 -5.96 20.45 -2.77
CA ASP A 105 -6.12 20.69 -1.33
C ASP A 105 -5.90 19.41 -0.48
N GLN A 106 -5.88 18.23 -1.10
CA GLN A 106 -5.47 16.96 -0.48
C GLN A 106 -4.03 16.56 -0.79
N ARG A 107 -3.29 17.43 -1.49
CA ARG A 107 -1.92 17.14 -1.91
C ARG A 107 -0.93 18.06 -1.22
N TRP A 108 0.19 17.45 -0.87
CA TRP A 108 1.24 18.06 -0.10
C TRP A 108 2.58 17.94 -0.84
N TYR A 109 3.49 18.84 -0.58
CA TYR A 109 4.88 18.73 -1.02
C TYR A 109 5.84 19.16 0.08
N ARG A 110 7.06 18.61 0.07
CA ARG A 110 8.09 18.81 1.10
C ARG A 110 9.29 19.55 0.50
N PRO A 111 9.30 20.89 0.49
CA PRO A 111 10.44 21.64 -0.01
C PRO A 111 11.62 21.50 0.95
N THR A 112 12.80 21.16 0.40
CA THR A 112 14.03 20.95 1.19
C THR A 112 14.47 22.21 1.95
N GLN A 113 14.06 23.39 1.49
CA GLN A 113 14.35 24.68 2.14
C GLN A 113 13.61 24.86 3.47
N LEU A 114 12.54 24.08 3.71
CA LEU A 114 11.77 24.09 4.96
C LEU A 114 12.03 22.83 5.79
N CYS A 115 13.17 22.18 5.58
CA CYS A 115 13.65 21.08 6.40
C CYS A 115 14.64 21.54 7.48
N ASP A 116 14.68 20.81 8.58
CA ASP A 116 15.70 20.81 9.63
C ASP A 116 16.03 19.33 9.95
N GLY A 117 17.13 18.84 9.36
CA GLY A 117 17.41 17.39 9.30
C GLY A 117 16.28 16.64 8.59
N ASP A 118 15.78 15.58 9.22
CA ASP A 118 14.69 14.74 8.67
C ASP A 118 13.29 15.35 8.84
N TYR A 119 13.17 16.43 9.64
CA TYR A 119 11.91 17.13 9.85
C TYR A 119 11.70 18.18 8.78
N CYS A 120 10.60 18.12 8.04
CA CYS A 120 10.26 19.09 7.00
C CYS A 120 8.83 19.56 7.12
N SER A 121 8.55 20.78 6.67
CA SER A 121 7.18 21.22 6.48
C SER A 121 6.51 20.52 5.30
N PHE A 122 5.20 20.27 5.44
CA PHE A 122 4.32 19.83 4.35
C PHE A 122 3.51 21.03 3.88
N LEU A 123 3.66 21.42 2.62
CA LEU A 123 2.93 22.55 2.05
C LEU A 123 1.79 22.02 1.20
N ASN A 124 0.61 22.57 1.42
CA ASN A 124 -0.57 22.26 0.64
C ASN A 124 -0.38 22.77 -0.80
N LYS A 125 -0.62 21.92 -1.81
CA LYS A 125 -0.43 22.28 -3.23
C LYS A 125 -1.43 23.33 -3.68
N LYS A 126 -2.61 23.41 -3.07
CA LYS A 126 -3.65 24.38 -3.44
C LYS A 126 -3.38 25.78 -2.89
N SER A 127 -3.06 25.89 -1.61
CA SER A 127 -2.93 27.19 -0.93
C SER A 127 -1.50 27.70 -0.82
N GLY A 128 -0.52 26.79 -0.79
CA GLY A 128 0.86 27.08 -0.39
C GLY A 128 1.07 27.17 1.13
N ASP A 129 0.01 26.97 1.93
CA ASP A 129 0.08 27.01 3.38
C ASP A 129 0.66 25.70 3.95
N CYS A 130 1.32 25.79 5.09
CA CYS A 130 1.96 24.67 5.78
C CYS A 130 0.95 23.90 6.65
N LEU A 131 1.15 22.59 6.74
CA LEU A 131 0.59 21.77 7.82
C LEU A 131 1.09 22.33 9.16
N ASN A 132 0.17 22.66 10.06
CA ASN A 132 0.46 23.47 11.23
C ASN A 132 -0.29 22.94 12.46
N VAL A 133 0.40 22.84 13.59
CA VAL A 133 -0.22 22.54 14.88
C VAL A 133 -0.73 23.83 15.53
N HIS A 134 -1.87 23.77 16.20
CA HIS A 134 -2.44 24.95 16.83
C HIS A 134 -1.62 25.50 17.98
N GLY A 135 -0.92 26.61 17.73
CA GLY A 135 -0.01 27.24 18.68
C GLY A 135 1.37 26.58 18.65
N THR A 136 2.37 27.26 19.22
CA THR A 136 3.78 26.95 18.94
C THR A 136 4.40 25.84 19.81
N LYS A 137 3.65 25.24 20.73
CA LYS A 137 4.17 24.26 21.69
C LYS A 137 3.87 22.81 21.34
N ALA A 138 2.99 22.57 20.38
CA ALA A 138 2.60 21.24 19.93
C ALA A 138 2.33 20.25 21.08
N THR A 139 1.70 20.69 22.17
CA THR A 139 1.29 19.80 23.27
C THR A 139 0.19 18.84 22.81
N SER A 140 0.02 17.73 23.54
CA SER A 140 -0.98 16.71 23.21
C SER A 140 -2.42 17.28 23.17
N ASN A 141 -3.23 16.73 22.25
CA ASN A 141 -4.60 17.14 21.89
C ASN A 141 -4.73 18.46 21.13
N LEU A 142 -3.64 19.08 20.70
CA LEU A 142 -3.75 20.29 19.87
C LEU A 142 -4.16 19.93 18.45
N ASP A 143 -5.04 20.75 17.91
CA ASP A 143 -5.59 20.62 16.56
C ASP A 143 -4.54 20.85 15.47
N VAL A 144 -4.77 20.30 14.29
CA VAL A 144 -3.92 20.48 13.11
C VAL A 144 -4.72 21.12 11.98
N TYR A 145 -4.18 22.20 11.43
CA TYR A 145 -4.81 22.97 10.35
C TYR A 145 -3.74 23.47 9.37
N SER A 146 -4.18 24.07 8.27
CA SER A 146 -3.28 24.76 7.33
C SER A 146 -3.11 26.22 7.72
N HIS A 147 -1.84 26.67 7.83
CA HIS A 147 -1.49 28.05 8.15
C HIS A 147 -0.30 28.49 7.29
N SER A 148 -0.22 29.79 6.98
CA SER A 148 1.00 30.42 6.46
C SER A 148 2.27 29.85 7.10
N CYS A 149 3.24 29.49 6.26
CA CYS A 149 4.49 28.91 6.70
C CYS A 149 5.33 29.91 7.51
N THR A 150 5.63 29.57 8.76
CA THR A 150 6.47 30.36 9.68
C THR A 150 7.89 29.82 9.76
N GLY A 151 8.09 28.54 9.41
CA GLY A 151 9.37 27.85 9.60
C GLY A 151 9.62 27.45 11.06
N GLU A 152 8.62 27.53 11.92
CA GLU A 152 8.71 27.10 13.32
C GLU A 152 8.66 25.56 13.44
N ARG A 153 9.11 25.04 14.58
CA ARG A 153 9.26 23.59 14.83
C ARG A 153 7.92 22.86 14.90
N ASP A 154 6.84 23.55 15.24
CA ASP A 154 5.47 23.03 15.23
C ASP A 154 4.88 22.85 13.82
N GLN A 155 5.57 23.36 12.79
CA GLN A 155 5.23 23.15 11.37
C GLN A 155 6.17 22.18 10.65
N ARG A 156 7.04 21.46 11.38
CA ARG A 156 7.98 20.49 10.78
C ARG A 156 7.72 19.10 11.29
N PHE A 157 7.70 18.16 10.37
CA PHE A 157 7.30 16.79 10.64
C PHE A 157 8.27 15.81 9.97
N LYS A 158 8.48 14.66 10.61
CA LYS A 158 9.22 13.53 10.03
C LYS A 158 8.32 12.29 9.98
N PHE A 159 8.52 11.46 8.98
CA PHE A 159 8.05 10.08 9.04
C PHE A 159 8.99 9.28 9.93
N VAL A 160 8.42 8.54 10.87
CA VAL A 160 9.08 7.50 11.65
C VAL A 160 8.59 6.18 11.07
N THR A 161 9.42 5.61 10.21
CA THR A 161 9.20 4.31 9.58
C THR A 161 9.34 3.19 10.60
N GLY A 162 8.76 2.03 10.27
CA GLY A 162 8.92 0.82 11.07
C GLY A 162 10.36 0.30 11.06
N THR A 163 10.56 -0.82 11.76
CA THR A 163 11.85 -1.49 11.92
C THR A 163 11.98 -2.72 11.03
N TRP A 164 11.25 -2.80 9.92
CA TRP A 164 11.23 -3.98 9.06
C TRP A 164 12.26 -3.87 7.94
N VAL A 165 12.90 -4.99 7.62
CA VAL A 165 13.78 -5.09 6.46
C VAL A 165 12.95 -5.18 5.19
N THR A 166 13.42 -4.57 4.10
CA THR A 166 12.80 -4.67 2.78
C THR A 166 12.45 -6.14 2.45
N PRO A 167 11.16 -6.46 2.23
CA PRO A 167 10.75 -7.84 2.02
C PRO A 167 11.42 -8.48 0.80
N THR A 168 11.64 -9.79 0.88
CA THR A 168 12.16 -10.60 -0.22
C THR A 168 11.13 -11.63 -0.64
N ALA A 169 10.72 -11.61 -1.90
CA ALA A 169 9.81 -12.57 -2.49
C ALA A 169 10.57 -13.60 -3.34
N SER A 170 10.12 -14.85 -3.29
CA SER A 170 10.68 -15.98 -4.02
C SER A 170 9.61 -17.05 -4.27
N TRP A 171 9.86 -17.95 -5.22
CA TRP A 171 8.99 -19.10 -5.46
C TRP A 171 9.49 -20.32 -4.69
N SER A 172 8.62 -20.93 -3.89
CA SER A 172 8.87 -22.19 -3.19
C SER A 172 8.26 -23.35 -3.95
N LEU A 173 9.02 -24.44 -4.13
CA LEU A 173 8.52 -25.65 -4.80
C LEU A 173 7.41 -26.29 -3.95
N VAL A 174 6.28 -26.59 -4.59
CA VAL A 174 5.18 -27.37 -3.98
C VAL A 174 5.30 -28.84 -4.36
N GLY A 175 5.48 -29.12 -5.64
CA GLY A 175 5.58 -30.49 -6.16
C GLY A 175 5.70 -30.52 -7.68
N CYS A 176 6.21 -31.62 -8.21
CA CYS A 176 6.41 -31.83 -9.63
C CYS A 176 5.77 -33.14 -10.10
N ASN A 177 5.37 -33.16 -11.36
CA ASN A 177 4.95 -34.37 -12.08
C ASN A 177 5.55 -34.34 -13.48
N GLU A 178 6.41 -35.30 -13.79
CA GLU A 178 7.10 -35.38 -15.07
C GLU A 178 6.24 -35.96 -16.20
N ASN A 179 5.08 -36.52 -15.88
CA ASN A 179 4.24 -37.27 -16.82
C ASN A 179 2.74 -36.90 -16.71
N GLY A 180 2.41 -35.73 -16.18
CA GLY A 180 1.02 -35.28 -16.09
C GLY A 180 0.85 -34.01 -15.25
N GLU A 181 -0.41 -33.71 -14.94
CA GLU A 181 -0.76 -32.54 -14.13
C GLU A 181 -0.27 -32.64 -12.68
N VAL A 182 -0.09 -31.48 -12.05
CA VAL A 182 0.16 -31.36 -10.62
C VAL A 182 -1.10 -30.80 -9.97
N THR A 183 -1.67 -31.52 -9.00
CA THR A 183 -2.83 -31.08 -8.20
C THR A 183 -2.44 -31.07 -6.74
N GLN A 184 -2.58 -29.92 -6.06
CA GLN A 184 -2.22 -29.75 -4.65
C GLN A 184 -3.19 -28.81 -3.94
N SER A 185 -3.42 -29.05 -2.65
CA SER A 185 -4.10 -28.10 -1.77
C SER A 185 -3.10 -27.07 -1.24
N ILE A 186 -3.43 -25.79 -1.42
CA ILE A 186 -2.58 -24.65 -1.07
C ILE A 186 -3.34 -23.79 -0.08
N SER A 187 -2.70 -23.48 1.04
CA SER A 187 -3.22 -22.59 2.07
C SER A 187 -2.45 -21.26 2.09
N ASN A 188 -3.15 -20.21 2.50
CA ASN A 188 -2.49 -18.99 2.95
C ASN A 188 -1.88 -19.26 4.34
N THR A 189 -0.59 -19.02 4.49
CA THR A 189 0.08 -19.19 5.79
C THR A 189 0.94 -18.00 6.12
N ILE A 190 0.84 -17.54 7.36
CA ILE A 190 1.72 -16.53 7.93
C ILE A 190 2.38 -17.17 9.15
N ARG A 191 3.72 -17.17 9.16
CA ARG A 191 4.53 -17.67 10.27
C ARG A 191 5.36 -16.52 10.81
N TYR A 192 5.23 -16.28 12.10
CA TYR A 192 5.99 -15.27 12.83
C TYR A 192 6.05 -15.73 14.30
N SER A 193 7.12 -15.45 15.04
CA SER A 193 7.23 -15.97 16.42
C SER A 193 6.25 -15.30 17.39
N LYS A 194 5.77 -14.10 17.03
CA LYS A 194 4.81 -13.30 17.80
C LYS A 194 3.44 -13.29 17.13
N SER A 195 2.41 -12.91 17.90
CA SER A 195 1.12 -12.53 17.33
C SER A 195 1.28 -11.27 16.49
N ILE A 196 0.74 -11.27 15.27
CA ILE A 196 0.70 -10.11 14.40
C ILE A 196 -0.42 -9.19 14.89
N SER A 197 -0.06 -8.00 15.41
CA SER A 197 -1.03 -6.95 15.69
C SER A 197 -1.53 -6.31 14.40
N GLU A 198 -2.63 -5.57 14.48
CA GLU A 198 -3.15 -4.82 13.34
C GLU A 198 -2.15 -3.78 12.82
N SER A 199 -1.49 -3.07 13.72
CA SER A 199 -0.41 -2.12 13.39
C SER A 199 0.77 -2.79 12.69
N THR A 200 1.21 -3.96 13.18
CA THR A 200 2.28 -4.74 12.53
C THR A 200 1.88 -5.18 11.13
N ALA A 201 0.64 -5.65 10.93
CA ALA A 201 0.15 -6.00 9.61
C ALA A 201 0.13 -4.79 8.66
N ILE A 202 -0.24 -3.61 9.17
CA ILE A 202 -0.22 -2.36 8.39
C ILE A 202 1.21 -1.97 8.00
N GLU A 203 2.15 -2.00 8.93
CA GLU A 203 3.56 -1.67 8.66
C GLU A 203 4.13 -2.59 7.58
N ILE A 204 3.99 -3.91 7.71
CA ILE A 204 4.48 -4.88 6.72
C ILE A 204 3.83 -4.64 5.36
N GLY A 205 2.53 -4.34 5.33
CA GLY A 205 1.82 -4.01 4.08
C GLY A 205 2.43 -2.80 3.38
N ALA A 206 2.73 -1.75 4.14
CA ALA A 206 3.37 -0.54 3.62
C ALA A 206 4.82 -0.79 3.16
N GLU A 207 5.58 -1.65 3.84
CA GLU A 207 6.92 -2.08 3.39
C GLU A 207 6.86 -2.83 2.06
N ILE A 208 5.89 -3.76 1.90
CA ILE A 208 5.65 -4.46 0.64
C ILE A 208 5.30 -3.47 -0.47
N GLU A 209 4.46 -2.48 -0.17
CA GLU A 209 4.02 -1.46 -1.13
C GLU A 209 5.18 -0.52 -1.54
N ALA A 210 6.06 -0.16 -0.60
CA ALA A 210 7.25 0.64 -0.86
C ALA A 210 8.21 -0.08 -1.83
N GLY A 211 8.27 -1.40 -1.73
CA GLY A 211 9.02 -2.26 -2.64
C GLY A 211 9.46 -3.56 -2.01
N TYR A 212 9.64 -4.60 -2.83
CA TYR A 212 10.22 -5.87 -2.38
C TYR A 212 11.27 -6.36 -3.37
N ALA A 213 12.26 -7.09 -2.85
CA ALA A 213 13.28 -7.73 -3.67
C ALA A 213 12.74 -9.03 -4.28
N PHE A 214 13.03 -9.27 -5.55
CA PHE A 214 12.74 -10.54 -6.22
C PHE A 214 13.91 -10.92 -7.11
N GLY A 215 14.80 -11.80 -6.62
CA GLY A 215 16.06 -12.10 -7.30
C GLY A 215 16.85 -10.82 -7.57
N SER A 216 17.25 -10.61 -8.82
CA SER A 216 17.91 -9.38 -9.30
C SER A 216 16.97 -8.41 -10.03
N VAL A 217 15.66 -8.64 -9.96
CA VAL A 217 14.66 -7.88 -10.74
C VAL A 217 14.10 -6.73 -9.91
N THR A 218 14.02 -5.54 -10.51
CA THR A 218 13.27 -4.42 -9.94
C THR A 218 11.78 -4.64 -10.17
N VAL A 219 11.02 -4.70 -9.08
CA VAL A 219 9.57 -4.86 -9.12
C VAL A 219 8.90 -3.51 -9.38
N SER A 220 7.86 -3.50 -10.23
CA SER A 220 7.10 -2.27 -10.52
C SER A 220 6.22 -1.87 -9.32
N THR A 221 5.97 -0.56 -9.18
CA THR A 221 5.10 0.00 -8.13
C THR A 221 3.69 -0.62 -8.13
N THR A 222 3.15 -0.95 -9.31
CA THR A 222 1.86 -1.61 -9.46
C THR A 222 1.86 -3.02 -8.86
N PHE A 223 2.95 -3.76 -8.99
CA PHE A 223 3.06 -5.12 -8.43
C PHE A 223 3.30 -5.11 -6.93
N SER A 224 4.13 -4.19 -6.44
CA SER A 224 4.30 -3.95 -5.00
C SER A 224 2.96 -3.65 -4.33
N TYR A 225 2.20 -2.73 -4.90
CA TYR A 225 0.86 -2.41 -4.42
C TYR A 225 -0.09 -3.62 -4.48
N SER A 226 -0.10 -4.36 -5.59
CA SER A 226 -0.98 -5.54 -5.72
C SER A 226 -0.63 -6.61 -4.67
N LEU A 227 0.65 -6.80 -4.36
CA LEU A 227 1.09 -7.74 -3.32
C LEU A 227 0.76 -7.23 -1.91
N ALA A 228 0.86 -5.92 -1.66
CA ALA A 228 0.46 -5.31 -0.40
C ALA A 228 -1.05 -5.47 -0.13
N GLN A 229 -1.89 -5.32 -1.16
CA GLN A 229 -3.33 -5.57 -1.04
C GLN A 229 -3.62 -7.05 -0.75
N GLU A 230 -2.95 -7.97 -1.45
CA GLU A 230 -3.05 -9.40 -1.14
C GLU A 230 -2.64 -9.70 0.31
N TRP A 231 -1.58 -9.06 0.81
CA TRP A 231 -1.17 -9.18 2.20
C TRP A 231 -2.28 -8.75 3.17
N THR A 232 -2.90 -7.59 2.95
CA THR A 232 -4.01 -7.10 3.77
C THR A 232 -5.20 -8.05 3.76
N GLU A 233 -5.62 -8.53 2.59
CA GLU A 233 -6.74 -9.48 2.46
C GLU A 233 -6.42 -10.83 3.11
N SER A 234 -5.15 -11.25 3.09
CA SER A 234 -4.71 -12.54 3.63
C SER A 234 -4.76 -12.62 5.15
N GLN A 235 -4.86 -11.50 5.87
CA GLN A 235 -4.92 -11.49 7.34
C GLN A 235 -6.18 -12.15 7.90
N GLU A 236 -7.28 -12.11 7.13
CA GLU A 236 -8.57 -12.72 7.51
C GLU A 236 -8.78 -14.09 6.83
N GLN A 237 -7.85 -14.50 5.96
CA GLN A 237 -8.01 -15.69 5.13
C GLN A 237 -7.53 -16.96 5.84
N SER A 238 -8.44 -17.93 5.98
CA SER A 238 -8.18 -19.25 6.58
C SER A 238 -8.51 -20.42 5.64
N GLU A 239 -8.95 -20.15 4.40
CA GLU A 239 -9.38 -21.18 3.47
C GLU A 239 -8.19 -21.88 2.79
N GLU A 240 -8.29 -23.20 2.64
CA GLU A 240 -7.41 -24.01 1.80
C GLU A 240 -8.09 -24.25 0.45
N ILE A 241 -7.37 -24.03 -0.65
CA ILE A 241 -7.91 -24.17 -2.01
C ILE A 241 -7.07 -25.20 -2.77
N THR A 242 -7.74 -26.10 -3.47
CA THR A 242 -7.07 -27.04 -4.39
C THR A 242 -6.80 -26.38 -5.73
N PHE A 243 -5.53 -26.37 -6.13
CA PHE A 243 -5.06 -25.90 -7.42
C PHE A 243 -4.62 -27.08 -8.28
N THR A 244 -4.88 -26.99 -9.59
CA THR A 244 -4.40 -27.95 -10.60
C THR A 244 -3.68 -27.20 -11.70
N CYS A 245 -2.44 -27.62 -12.01
CA CYS A 245 -1.70 -27.11 -13.17
C CYS A 245 -2.28 -27.69 -14.47
N GLN A 246 -3.24 -26.98 -15.06
CA GLN A 246 -3.86 -27.34 -16.36
C GLN A 246 -3.17 -26.65 -17.54
N VAL A 247 -2.65 -25.46 -17.32
CA VAL A 247 -1.89 -24.67 -18.30
C VAL A 247 -0.64 -24.09 -17.66
N TYR A 248 0.39 -23.88 -18.47
CA TYR A 248 1.50 -23.01 -18.12
C TYR A 248 1.00 -21.54 -18.13
N ASP A 249 1.75 -20.66 -17.47
CA ASP A 249 1.40 -19.24 -17.32
C ASP A 249 1.34 -18.48 -18.68
N ASN A 250 1.91 -19.05 -19.74
CA ASN A 250 1.85 -18.54 -21.12
C ASN A 250 0.70 -19.15 -21.97
N ASP A 251 -0.34 -19.69 -21.33
CA ASP A 251 -1.53 -20.36 -21.90
C ASP A 251 -1.28 -21.69 -22.64
N GLN A 252 -0.05 -22.19 -22.70
CA GLN A 252 0.19 -23.50 -23.30
C GLN A 252 -0.32 -24.63 -22.39
N PRO A 253 -0.82 -25.74 -22.93
CA PRO A 253 -1.27 -26.89 -22.13
C PRO A 253 -0.16 -27.43 -21.23
N PHE A 254 -0.47 -27.67 -19.96
CA PHE A 254 0.48 -28.24 -19.01
C PHE A 254 0.62 -29.75 -19.27
N LEU A 255 1.81 -30.19 -19.69
CA LEU A 255 2.07 -31.61 -19.95
C LEU A 255 2.84 -32.28 -18.81
N ARG A 256 3.71 -31.50 -18.15
CA ARG A 256 4.60 -31.90 -17.06
C ARG A 256 5.26 -30.69 -16.42
N GLY A 257 5.88 -30.88 -15.27
CA GLY A 257 6.74 -29.90 -14.61
C GLY A 257 6.32 -29.71 -13.17
N CYS A 258 6.42 -28.47 -12.67
CA CYS A 258 6.31 -28.17 -11.25
C CYS A 258 5.31 -27.06 -10.94
N MET A 259 4.66 -27.18 -9.79
CA MET A 259 3.88 -26.13 -9.14
C MET A 259 4.74 -25.41 -8.11
N TRP A 260 4.63 -24.09 -8.09
CA TRP A 260 5.34 -23.20 -7.18
C TRP A 260 4.35 -22.34 -6.42
N GLN A 261 4.62 -22.07 -5.15
CA GLN A 261 3.88 -21.14 -4.31
C GLN A 261 4.77 -19.95 -3.96
N LEU A 262 4.21 -18.74 -4.00
CA LEU A 262 4.92 -17.55 -3.57
C LEU A 262 5.29 -17.67 -2.08
N LYS A 263 6.50 -17.21 -1.75
CA LYS A 263 6.99 -17.03 -0.38
C LYS A 263 7.58 -15.64 -0.28
N LEU A 264 7.07 -14.85 0.65
CA LEU A 264 7.65 -13.58 1.06
C LEU A 264 8.25 -13.73 2.44
N THR A 265 9.45 -13.21 2.62
CA THR A 265 10.13 -13.15 3.91
C THR A 265 10.53 -11.71 4.23
N THR A 266 10.45 -11.34 5.49
CA THR A 266 10.96 -10.09 6.05
C THR A 266 11.33 -10.35 7.50
N GLU A 267 12.09 -9.46 8.11
CA GLU A 267 12.53 -9.58 9.49
C GLU A 267 12.49 -8.22 10.18
N GLU A 268 12.27 -8.25 11.49
CA GLU A 268 12.36 -7.05 12.32
C GLU A 268 13.83 -6.78 12.66
N THR A 269 14.36 -5.62 12.28
CA THR A 269 15.75 -5.18 12.49
C THR A 269 16.20 -5.17 13.96
N THR A 270 15.26 -5.29 14.91
CA THR A 270 15.54 -5.22 16.35
C THR A 270 15.82 -6.58 16.99
N ASN A 271 15.45 -7.70 16.36
CA ASN A 271 15.51 -9.02 16.99
C ASN A 271 15.72 -10.22 16.04
N ASP A 272 15.97 -9.98 14.75
CA ASP A 272 16.20 -11.02 13.72
C ASP A 272 15.08 -12.09 13.64
N ASP A 273 13.85 -11.75 14.05
CA ASP A 273 12.71 -12.66 13.95
C ASP A 273 12.11 -12.62 12.53
N GLU A 274 12.31 -13.71 11.79
CA GLU A 274 11.84 -13.84 10.41
C GLU A 274 10.33 -14.08 10.37
N LEU A 275 9.63 -13.21 9.67
CA LEU A 275 8.27 -13.43 9.22
C LEU A 275 8.28 -14.10 7.85
N VAL A 276 7.54 -15.19 7.72
CA VAL A 276 7.35 -15.92 6.47
C VAL A 276 5.88 -15.94 6.09
N TRP A 277 5.56 -15.33 4.96
CA TRP A 277 4.22 -15.35 4.37
C TRP A 277 4.21 -16.17 3.09
N LYS A 278 3.25 -17.08 2.97
CA LYS A 278 2.97 -17.84 1.75
C LYS A 278 1.51 -17.69 1.36
N PRO A 279 1.18 -16.74 0.47
CA PRO A 279 -0.19 -16.59 -0.03
C PRO A 279 -0.57 -17.71 -0.98
N GLN A 280 -1.85 -17.75 -1.36
CA GLN A 280 -2.38 -18.67 -2.36
C GLN A 280 -2.10 -18.19 -3.80
N ILE A 281 -0.89 -17.65 -4.03
CA ILE A 281 -0.39 -17.24 -5.34
C ILE A 281 0.52 -18.36 -5.84
N VAL A 282 0.14 -18.95 -6.98
CA VAL A 282 0.85 -20.10 -7.57
C VAL A 282 1.31 -19.82 -9.00
N LYS A 283 2.37 -20.52 -9.43
CA LYS A 283 2.81 -20.62 -10.83
C LYS A 283 3.10 -22.06 -11.20
N CYS A 284 2.80 -22.42 -12.45
CA CYS A 284 3.06 -23.73 -13.02
C CYS A 284 4.09 -23.60 -14.16
N THR A 285 5.19 -24.33 -14.10
CA THR A 285 6.27 -24.27 -15.09
C THR A 285 6.68 -25.65 -15.57
N SER A 286 7.27 -25.74 -16.76
CA SER A 286 7.69 -27.01 -17.37
C SER A 286 8.98 -27.58 -16.76
N GLY A 287 9.76 -26.77 -16.04
CA GLY A 287 11.03 -27.17 -15.42
C GLY A 287 10.98 -27.23 -13.90
N ASN A 288 12.08 -27.72 -13.30
CA ASN A 288 12.29 -27.84 -11.86
C ASN A 288 13.09 -26.66 -11.25
N THR A 289 13.40 -25.65 -12.06
CA THR A 289 14.01 -24.39 -11.62
C THR A 289 12.92 -23.40 -11.25
N ALA A 290 13.12 -22.64 -10.17
CA ALA A 290 12.17 -21.64 -9.73
C ALA A 290 11.90 -20.61 -10.84
N PRO A 291 10.64 -20.18 -11.06
CA PRO A 291 10.30 -19.14 -12.02
C PRO A 291 11.10 -17.85 -11.76
N THR A 292 11.55 -17.17 -12.82
CA THR A 292 12.27 -15.89 -12.68
C THR A 292 11.34 -14.68 -12.68
N CYS A 293 10.05 -14.90 -12.94
CA CYS A 293 9.06 -13.84 -13.03
C CYS A 293 8.40 -13.55 -11.67
N PRO A 294 8.38 -12.28 -11.23
CA PRO A 294 7.70 -11.86 -9.99
C PRO A 294 6.21 -12.25 -9.97
N PRO A 295 5.55 -12.28 -8.80
CA PRO A 295 4.09 -12.40 -8.76
C PRO A 295 3.43 -11.23 -9.52
N PHE A 296 2.21 -11.46 -10.01
CA PHE A 296 1.46 -10.51 -10.85
C PHE A 296 2.09 -10.17 -12.22
N THR A 297 3.14 -10.88 -12.61
CA THR A 297 3.66 -10.89 -13.99
C THR A 297 3.30 -12.19 -14.70
N ARG A 298 3.46 -12.19 -16.02
CA ARG A 298 3.22 -13.35 -16.87
C ARG A 298 4.52 -13.90 -17.43
N CYS A 299 4.67 -15.23 -17.46
CA CYS A 299 5.76 -15.91 -18.14
C CYS A 299 5.54 -15.88 -19.67
N GLN A 300 6.58 -15.63 -20.45
CA GLN A 300 6.54 -15.72 -21.92
C GLN A 300 6.82 -17.14 -22.43
N ASP A 301 7.59 -17.91 -21.67
CA ASP A 301 7.95 -19.29 -21.98
C ASP A 301 7.46 -20.25 -20.89
N THR A 302 7.39 -21.55 -21.20
CA THR A 302 6.85 -22.56 -20.27
C THR A 302 7.76 -22.81 -19.07
N ALA A 303 9.06 -22.56 -19.18
CA ALA A 303 10.01 -22.67 -18.06
C ALA A 303 10.01 -21.42 -17.17
N CYS A 304 9.31 -20.35 -17.59
CA CYS A 304 9.24 -19.05 -16.94
C CYS A 304 10.61 -18.42 -16.70
N THR A 305 11.42 -18.37 -17.76
CA THR A 305 12.72 -17.69 -17.76
C THR A 305 12.64 -16.22 -18.20
N MET A 306 11.60 -15.88 -18.97
CA MET A 306 11.32 -14.54 -19.47
C MET A 306 9.91 -14.08 -19.07
N CYS A 307 9.80 -12.80 -18.74
CA CYS A 307 8.57 -12.20 -18.24
C CYS A 307 8.01 -11.19 -19.24
N GLU A 308 6.69 -11.14 -19.37
CA GLU A 308 6.04 -10.12 -20.16
C GLU A 308 6.29 -8.75 -19.55
N SER A 309 6.88 -7.84 -20.34
CA SER A 309 7.11 -6.46 -19.90
C SER A 309 5.75 -5.78 -19.74
N THR A 310 5.38 -5.37 -18.53
CA THR A 310 4.18 -4.58 -18.28
C THR A 310 4.35 -3.15 -18.75
N VAL A 311 4.35 -2.95 -20.07
CA VAL A 311 3.87 -1.71 -20.66
C VAL A 311 2.40 -1.92 -20.96
N PHE A 312 1.55 -1.85 -19.93
CA PHE A 312 0.11 -1.72 -20.15
C PHE A 312 -0.08 -0.46 -21.01
N GLY A 313 -0.48 -0.67 -22.26
CA GLY A 313 -0.50 0.36 -23.29
C GLY A 313 -1.23 1.60 -22.82
N LYS A 314 -0.62 2.77 -23.10
CA LYS A 314 -1.19 4.12 -22.96
C LYS A 314 -2.72 4.11 -22.96
N MET A 315 -3.35 4.03 -21.78
CA MET A 315 -4.76 4.37 -21.66
C MET A 315 -4.84 5.86 -22.00
N LYS A 316 -5.38 6.17 -23.19
CA LYS A 316 -5.71 7.53 -23.58
C LYS A 316 -6.54 8.14 -22.46
N ARG A 317 -5.98 9.10 -21.72
CA ARG A 317 -6.67 9.94 -20.74
C ARG A 317 -7.93 10.53 -21.38
N LYS A 318 -9.09 9.86 -21.22
CA LYS A 318 -10.39 10.47 -21.48
C LYS A 318 -10.85 11.13 -20.19
N HIS A 319 -10.44 12.37 -20.01
CA HIS A 319 -10.75 13.27 -18.88
C HIS A 319 -12.25 13.57 -18.65
N ASN A 320 -13.19 12.89 -19.33
CA ASN A 320 -14.61 13.26 -19.33
C ASN A 320 -15.58 12.19 -18.82
N ALA A 321 -15.10 11.02 -18.37
CA ALA A 321 -15.99 9.96 -17.87
C ALA A 321 -16.32 10.06 -16.36
N LYS A 322 -15.41 10.59 -15.52
CA LYS A 322 -15.59 10.64 -14.06
C LYS A 322 -16.78 11.52 -13.60
N ARG A 323 -17.11 12.59 -14.35
CA ARG A 323 -18.25 13.49 -14.03
C ARG A 323 -19.63 12.84 -14.17
N SER A 324 -19.76 11.78 -14.97
CA SER A 324 -21.02 11.07 -15.21
C SER A 324 -21.34 10.05 -14.11
N PHE A 325 -20.32 9.45 -13.51
CA PHE A 325 -20.49 8.38 -12.52
C PHE A 325 -20.90 8.94 -11.16
N TRP A 326 -20.21 9.98 -10.68
CA TRP A 326 -20.54 10.66 -9.43
C TRP A 326 -21.89 11.39 -9.43
N LYS A 327 -22.33 11.89 -10.59
CA LYS A 327 -23.70 12.43 -10.75
C LYS A 327 -24.79 11.37 -10.61
N LYS A 328 -24.52 10.10 -10.97
CA LYS A 328 -25.45 8.98 -10.78
C LYS A 328 -25.48 8.55 -9.31
N VAL A 329 -24.34 8.45 -8.65
CA VAL A 329 -24.24 8.06 -7.23
C VAL A 329 -24.95 9.07 -6.31
N SER A 330 -24.80 10.38 -6.54
CA SER A 330 -25.50 11.39 -5.70
C SER A 330 -27.02 11.41 -5.86
N LYS A 331 -27.56 10.87 -6.97
CA LYS A 331 -29.01 10.76 -7.19
C LYS A 331 -29.62 9.56 -6.47
N THR A 332 -28.85 8.50 -6.24
CA THR A 332 -29.31 7.28 -5.55
C THR A 332 -29.27 7.43 -4.03
N LEU A 333 -28.45 8.34 -3.50
CA LEU A 333 -28.37 8.63 -2.06
C LEU A 333 -29.39 9.67 -1.56
N LYS A 334 -30.28 10.15 -2.44
CA LYS A 334 -31.37 11.10 -2.11
C LYS A 334 -32.77 10.57 -2.45
N SER A 335 -32.92 9.27 -2.71
CA SER A 335 -34.21 8.60 -2.94
C SER A 335 -34.54 7.60 -1.85
#